data_AF-M7P279-F1
#
_entry.id   AF-M7P279-F1
#
_cell.length_a   1.000
_cell.length_b   1.000
_cell.length_c   1.000
_cell.angle_alpha   90.00
_cell.angle_beta   90.00
_cell.angle_gamma   90.00
#
_symmetry.space_group_name_H-M   'P 1'
#
loop_
_entity.id
_entity.type
_entity.pdbx_description
1 polymer ?
#
loop_
_entity_poly.entity_id
_entity_poly.type
_entity_poly.pdbx_seq_one_letter_code
_entity_poly.pdbx_strand_id
1 'polypeptide(L)'
;MNNALQNTETDSIELGVAGEQQHEPLSTCVANALHAYFEQLNGHSAANLYEMLITEVEVPLLKATLQHTQGNQSLAAQILGINRGTLRKKLKQYGL
;
A
#
# COMPACT_ATOMS: atom_id res chain seq x y z
N MET A 1 32.97 -27.66 -53.60
CA MET A 1 32.48 -28.10 -52.28
C MET A 1 31.96 -26.89 -51.52
N ASN A 2 30.85 -27.07 -50.83
CA ASN A 2 29.86 -26.04 -50.53
C ASN A 2 30.27 -25.04 -49.45
N ASN A 3 29.94 -23.79 -49.74
CA ASN A 3 29.85 -22.65 -48.84
C ASN A 3 28.55 -22.76 -48.01
N ALA A 4 28.53 -22.13 -46.83
CA ALA A 4 27.40 -21.94 -45.90
C ALA A 4 27.02 -23.11 -44.94
N LEU A 5 27.50 -23.00 -43.70
CA LEU A 5 26.77 -23.34 -42.48
C LEU A 5 27.01 -22.16 -41.51
N GLN A 6 26.27 -21.07 -41.69
CA GLN A 6 25.03 -20.74 -40.98
C GLN A 6 25.28 -20.33 -39.52
N ASN A 7 24.91 -19.07 -39.30
CA ASN A 7 25.08 -18.27 -38.11
C ASN A 7 24.37 -18.84 -36.87
N THR A 8 24.96 -18.47 -35.73
CA THR A 8 24.36 -18.16 -34.43
C THR A 8 22.83 -18.08 -34.40
N GLU A 9 22.20 -19.00 -33.67
CA GLU A 9 20.96 -18.70 -32.96
C GLU A 9 21.14 -19.11 -31.50
N THR A 10 21.45 -18.08 -30.73
CA THR A 10 21.26 -17.97 -29.29
C THR A 10 19.98 -18.68 -28.89
N ASP A 11 20.11 -19.74 -28.10
CA ASP A 11 18.99 -20.46 -27.50
C ASP A 11 18.21 -19.46 -26.63
N SER A 12 17.15 -18.94 -27.22
CA SER A 12 16.35 -17.85 -26.70
C SER A 12 15.44 -18.45 -25.64
N ILE A 13 15.86 -18.37 -24.39
CA ILE A 13 14.93 -18.49 -23.26
C ILE A 13 14.10 -17.20 -23.29
N GLU A 14 12.95 -17.26 -23.97
CA GLU A 14 11.87 -16.31 -23.76
C GLU A 14 11.42 -16.42 -22.30
N LEU A 15 12.03 -15.64 -21.42
CA LEU A 15 11.49 -15.37 -20.10
C LEU A 15 10.33 -14.38 -20.28
N GLY A 16 9.22 -14.93 -20.76
CA GLY A 16 7.95 -14.25 -20.86
C GLY A 16 7.48 -13.80 -19.47
N VAL A 17 6.96 -12.58 -19.46
CA VAL A 17 6.24 -11.91 -18.38
C VAL A 17 7.15 -11.15 -17.40
N ALA A 18 7.71 -10.04 -17.90
CA ALA A 18 7.59 -8.77 -17.18
C ALA A 18 6.08 -8.50 -17.01
N GLY A 19 5.47 -9.11 -16.00
CA GLY A 19 4.10 -8.81 -15.62
C GLY A 19 4.09 -7.35 -15.21
N GLU A 20 3.39 -6.52 -15.98
CA GLU A 20 3.01 -5.19 -15.51
C GLU A 20 2.43 -5.37 -14.11
N GLN A 21 3.14 -4.87 -13.10
CA GLN A 21 2.63 -4.80 -11.74
C GLN A 21 1.53 -3.73 -11.74
N GLN A 22 0.38 -4.06 -12.33
CA GLN A 22 -0.83 -3.25 -12.19
C GLN A 22 -1.18 -3.30 -10.71
N HIS A 23 -0.82 -2.23 -10.00
CA HIS A 23 -1.16 -2.12 -8.58
C HIS A 23 -2.67 -2.03 -8.47
N GLU A 24 -3.27 -3.02 -7.80
CA GLU A 24 -4.69 -2.97 -7.50
C GLU A 24 -5.01 -1.70 -6.69
N PRO A 25 -6.18 -1.08 -6.92
CA PRO A 25 -6.61 0.04 -6.10
C PRO A 25 -6.61 -0.33 -4.61
N LEU A 26 -6.24 0.61 -3.73
CA LEU A 26 -6.26 0.40 -2.28
C LEU A 26 -7.61 -0.14 -1.78
N SER A 27 -8.71 0.29 -2.41
CA SER A 27 -10.06 -0.21 -2.11
C SER A 27 -10.20 -1.72 -2.29
N THR A 28 -9.58 -2.28 -3.34
CA THR A 28 -9.58 -3.72 -3.61
C THR A 28 -8.78 -4.47 -2.55
N CYS A 29 -7.59 -3.96 -2.20
CA CYS A 29 -6.78 -4.53 -1.13
C CYS A 29 -7.51 -4.56 0.22
N VAL A 30 -8.20 -3.46 0.57
CA VAL A 30 -9.00 -3.38 1.81
C VAL A 30 -10.18 -4.34 1.76
N ALA A 31 -10.89 -4.45 0.64
CA ALA A 31 -12.00 -5.39 0.49
C ALA A 31 -11.54 -6.85 0.66
N ASN A 32 -10.43 -7.22 0.05
CA ASN A 32 -9.84 -8.55 0.16
C ASN A 32 -9.41 -8.87 1.61
N ALA A 33 -8.79 -7.90 2.29
CA ALA A 33 -8.39 -8.04 3.70
C ALA A 33 -9.61 -8.21 4.63
N LEU A 34 -10.67 -7.43 4.42
CA LEU A 34 -11.91 -7.55 5.20
C LEU A 34 -12.62 -8.88 4.95
N HIS A 35 -12.67 -9.35 3.70
CA HIS A 35 -13.24 -10.66 3.37
C HIS A 35 -12.50 -11.77 4.13
N ALA A 36 -11.16 -11.79 4.05
CA ALA A 36 -10.33 -12.75 4.78
C ALA A 36 -10.55 -12.67 6.31
N TYR A 37 -10.65 -11.46 6.87
CA TYR A 37 -10.94 -11.26 8.29
C TYR A 37 -12.27 -11.88 8.71
N PHE A 38 -13.34 -11.68 7.93
CA PHE A 38 -14.66 -12.23 8.27
C PHE A 38 -14.72 -13.75 8.11
N GLU A 39 -14.04 -14.33 7.12
CA GLU A 39 -13.89 -15.78 7.00
C GLU A 39 -13.17 -16.36 8.24
N GLN A 40 -12.15 -15.67 8.74
CA GLN A 40 -11.41 -16.07 9.95
C GLN A 40 -12.23 -15.94 11.24
N LEU A 41 -13.24 -15.08 11.30
CA LEU A 41 -14.07 -14.96 12.48
C LEU A 41 -14.85 -16.24 12.80
N ASN A 42 -15.06 -17.14 11.84
CA ASN A 42 -15.67 -18.46 12.05
C ASN A 42 -16.95 -18.41 12.92
N GLY A 43 -17.79 -17.38 12.74
CA GLY A 43 -19.05 -17.21 13.47
C GLY A 43 -18.95 -16.47 14.82
N HIS A 44 -17.77 -16.01 15.23
CA HIS A 44 -17.63 -15.06 16.33
C HIS A 44 -18.15 -13.66 15.92
N SER A 45 -18.41 -12.79 16.90
CA SER A 45 -18.83 -11.41 16.65
C SER A 45 -17.61 -10.49 16.56
N ALA A 46 -17.56 -9.63 15.54
CA ALA A 46 -16.57 -8.56 15.45
C ALA A 46 -17.03 -7.37 16.29
N ALA A 47 -16.16 -6.84 17.15
CA ALA A 47 -16.38 -5.59 17.87
C ALA A 47 -15.30 -4.56 17.49
N ASN A 48 -15.68 -3.29 17.39
CA ASN A 48 -14.77 -2.16 17.15
C ASN A 48 -13.98 -2.21 15.82
N LEU A 49 -14.47 -2.95 14.81
CA LEU A 49 -13.80 -3.10 13.52
C LEU A 49 -13.52 -1.76 12.82
N TYR A 50 -14.45 -0.81 12.92
CA TYR A 50 -14.27 0.52 12.34
C TYR A 50 -13.05 1.25 12.93
N GLU A 51 -12.94 1.28 14.26
CA GLU A 51 -11.82 1.95 14.94
C GLU A 51 -10.49 1.25 14.66
N MET A 52 -10.49 -0.09 14.64
CA MET A 52 -9.33 -0.89 14.25
C MET A 52 -8.86 -0.52 12.83
N LEU A 53 -9.76 -0.54 11.85
CA LEU A 53 -9.41 -0.27 10.46
C LEU A 53 -8.97 1.19 10.25
N ILE A 54 -9.66 2.15 10.86
CA ILE A 54 -9.27 3.56 10.77
C ILE A 54 -7.88 3.77 11.37
N THR A 55 -7.56 3.12 12.50
CA THR A 55 -6.22 3.21 13.10
C THR A 55 -5.15 2.62 12.18
N GLU A 56 -5.40 1.43 11.62
CA GLU A 56 -4.48 0.75 10.70
C GLU A 56 -4.20 1.55 9.43
N VAL A 57 -5.17 2.31 8.92
CA VAL A 57 -4.99 3.15 7.72
C VAL A 57 -4.41 4.52 8.07
N GLU A 58 -4.83 5.11 9.18
CA GLU A 58 -4.46 6.48 9.54
C GLU A 58 -3.00 6.60 9.99
N VAL A 59 -2.49 5.65 10.78
CA VAL A 59 -1.09 5.66 11.23
C VAL A 59 -0.08 5.68 10.08
N PRO A 60 -0.14 4.78 9.07
CA PRO A 60 0.78 4.82 7.94
C PRO A 60 0.58 6.07 7.07
N LEU A 61 -0.64 6.55 6.89
CA LEU A 61 -0.91 7.81 6.19
C LEU A 61 -0.18 8.99 6.84
N LEU A 62 -0.30 9.11 8.17
CA LEU A 62 0.35 10.17 8.95
C LEU A 62 1.88 10.05 8.89
N LYS A 63 2.43 8.84 9.08
CA LYS A 63 3.88 8.58 9.00
C LYS A 63 4.45 8.93 7.63
N ALA A 64 3.83 8.42 6.57
CA ALA A 64 4.27 8.66 5.20
C ALA A 64 4.24 10.16 4.86
N THR A 65 3.20 10.88 5.29
CA THR A 65 3.11 12.32 5.08
C THR A 65 4.18 13.08 5.86
N LEU A 66 4.40 12.74 7.13
CA LEU A 66 5.45 13.38 7.94
C LEU A 66 6.84 13.13 7.36
N GLN A 67 7.11 11.92 6.87
CA GLN A 67 8.37 11.61 6.19
C GLN A 67 8.52 12.44 4.91
N HIS A 68 7.47 12.49 4.10
CA HIS A 68 7.46 13.29 2.87
C HIS A 68 7.70 14.78 3.13
N THR A 69 7.19 15.32 4.24
CA THR A 69 7.38 16.72 4.64
C THR A 69 8.57 16.94 5.57
N GLN A 70 9.41 15.94 5.80
CA GLN A 70 10.57 16.01 6.70
C GLN A 70 10.22 16.51 8.12
N GLY A 71 9.06 16.11 8.63
CA GLY A 71 8.55 16.49 9.95
C GLY A 71 7.84 17.85 9.98
N ASN A 72 7.73 18.58 8.87
CA ASN A 72 7.00 19.84 8.84
C ASN A 72 5.48 19.58 8.96
N GLN A 73 4.96 19.74 10.18
CA GLN A 73 3.55 19.49 10.50
C GLN A 73 2.60 20.47 9.82
N SER A 74 3.01 21.72 9.56
CA SER A 74 2.14 22.69 8.88
C SER A 74 1.92 22.27 7.41
N LEU A 75 3.00 21.86 6.74
CA LEU A 75 2.92 21.34 5.38
C LEU A 75 2.18 19.99 5.35
N ALA A 76 2.44 19.10 6.30
CA ALA A 76 1.74 17.81 6.37
C ALA A 76 0.22 18.00 6.54
N ALA A 77 -0.20 18.94 7.40
CA ALA A 77 -1.61 19.26 7.58
C ALA A 77 -2.25 19.81 6.30
N GLN A 78 -1.51 20.63 5.54
CA GLN A 78 -1.96 21.13 4.24
C GLN A 78 -2.13 19.99 3.21
N ILE A 79 -1.15 19.07 3.11
CA ILE A 79 -1.22 17.91 2.21
C ILE A 79 -2.39 17.00 2.57
N LEU A 80 -2.58 16.74 3.87
CA LEU A 80 -3.69 15.93 4.37
C LEU A 80 -5.05 16.62 4.28
N GLY A 81 -5.09 17.92 4.02
CA GLY A 81 -6.34 18.70 3.97
C GLY A 81 -7.03 18.84 5.33
N ILE A 82 -6.28 18.76 6.43
CA ILE A 82 -6.83 18.87 7.80
C ILE A 82 -6.25 20.06 8.54
N ASN A 83 -6.97 20.55 9.55
CA ASN A 83 -6.44 21.58 10.43
C ASN A 83 -5.20 21.07 11.18
N ARG A 84 -4.17 21.92 11.32
CA ARG A 84 -2.93 21.60 12.06
C ARG A 84 -3.19 21.14 13.50
N GLY A 85 -4.19 21.71 14.18
CA GLY A 85 -4.61 21.28 15.51
C GLY A 85 -5.14 19.85 15.53
N THR A 86 -5.87 19.45 14.49
CA THR A 86 -6.34 18.06 14.30
C THR A 86 -5.17 17.12 14.07
N LEU A 87 -4.26 17.46 13.16
CA LEU A 87 -3.03 16.67 12.93
C LEU A 87 -2.29 16.45 14.24
N ARG A 88 -2.02 17.52 15.00
CA ARG A 88 -1.30 17.43 16.28
C ARG A 88 -1.98 16.51 17.29
N LYS A 89 -3.31 16.53 17.38
CA LYS A 89 -4.07 15.62 18.24
C LYS A 89 -3.89 14.17 17.81
N LYS A 90 -3.98 13.89 16.52
CA LYS A 90 -3.79 12.55 15.95
C LYS A 90 -2.37 12.02 16.16
N LEU A 91 -1.35 12.84 15.93
CA LEU A 91 0.04 12.47 16.21
C LEU A 91 0.24 12.10 17.69
N LYS A 92 -0.29 12.92 18.60
CA LYS A 92 -0.26 12.60 20.04
C LYS A 92 -1.00 11.30 20.38
N GLN A 93 -2.17 11.06 19.76
CA GLN A 93 -2.94 9.84 19.97
C GLN A 93 -2.15 8.57 19.59
N TYR A 94 -1.37 8.63 18.51
CA TYR A 94 -0.60 7.49 18.00
C TYR A 94 0.86 7.46 18.45
N GLY A 95 1.31 8.42 19.27
CA GLY A 95 2.70 8.49 19.73
C GLY A 95 3.72 8.79 18.61
N LEU A 96 3.32 9.62 17.64
CA LEU A 96 4.13 10.05 16.49
C LEU A 96 4.68 11.47 16.64
#